data_AF-A0A0F5ZQT1-F1
#
_entry.id   AF-A0A0F5ZQT1-F1
#
_cell.length_a   1.000
_cell.length_b   1.000
_cell.length_c   1.000
_cell.angle_alpha   90.00
_cell.angle_beta   90.00
_cell.angle_gamma   90.00
#
_symmetry.space_group_name_H-M   'P 1'
#
loop_
_entity.id
_entity.type
_entity.pdbx_description
1 polymer ?
#
loop_
_entity_poly.entity_id
_entity_poly.type
_entity_poly.pdbx_seq_one_letter_code
_entity_poly.pdbx_strand_id
1 'polypeptide(L)' 'MNIGRLPIWWFVIIGVASNLLAELLLSQFGFSYDIFRDAFNLEKLLIDSGVFVAFFILLSLAYFKISAYRKASS' A
#
# COMPACT_ATOMS: atom_id res chain seq x y z
N MET A 1 12.64 22.99 8.33
CA MET A 1 11.56 22.01 8.60
C MET A 1 12.16 20.61 8.56
N ASN A 2 12.35 19.96 9.71
CA ASN A 2 12.69 18.53 9.75
C ASN A 2 11.43 17.75 9.39
N ILE A 3 11.21 17.54 8.09
CA ILE A 3 10.23 16.59 7.58
C ILE A 3 10.71 15.25 8.10
N GLY A 4 10.04 14.73 9.13
CA GLY A 4 10.43 13.51 9.82
C GLY A 4 10.62 12.40 8.78
N ARG A 5 11.88 12.02 8.54
CA ARG A 5 12.20 10.90 7.66
C ARG A 5 11.46 9.70 8.24
N LEU A 6 10.58 9.11 7.44
CA LEU A 6 9.98 7.82 7.75
C LEU A 6 11.13 6.85 8.07
N PRO A 7 11.19 6.29 9.28
CA PRO A 7 12.10 5.19 9.56
C PRO A 7 11.87 4.10 8.51
N ILE A 8 12.94 3.49 8.00
CA ILE A 8 12.87 2.47 6.94
C ILE A 8 11.84 1.37 7.26
N TRP A 9 11.72 1.02 8.54
CA TRP A 9 10.72 0.08 9.06
C TRP A 9 9.27 0.45 8.75
N TRP A 10 8.92 1.74 8.74
CA TRP A 10 7.56 2.18 8.42
C TRP A 10 7.22 1.95 6.95
N PHE A 11 8.19 2.08 6.03
CA PHE A 11 7.96 1.72 4.64
C PHE A 11 7.69 0.23 4.46
N VAL A 12 8.38 -0.62 5.24
CA VAL A 12 8.12 -2.07 5.25
C VAL A 12 6.71 -2.36 5.77
N ILE A 13 6.31 -1.74 6.89
CA ILE A 13 4.97 -1.93 7.46
C ILE A 13 3.88 -1.47 6.49
N ILE A 14 4.03 -0.29 5.88
CA ILE A 14 3.09 0.23 4.90
C ILE A 14 3.06 -0.67 3.67
N GLY A 15 4.21 -1.18 3.20
CA GLY A 15 4.29 -2.12 2.10
C GLY A 15 3.52 -3.41 2.36
N VAL A 16 3.75 -4.06 3.51
CA VAL A 16 3.02 -5.27 3.90
C VAL A 16 1.51 -5.00 4.02
N ALA A 17 1.13 -3.91 4.68
CA ALA A 17 -0.28 -3.54 4.81
C ALA A 17 -0.95 -3.25 3.46
N SER A 18 -0.24 -2.58 2.55
CA SER A 18 -0.74 -2.28 1.20
C SER A 18 -0.94 -3.55 0.39
N ASN A 19 -0.05 -4.53 0.52
CA ASN A 19 -0.18 -5.83 -0.14
C ASN A 19 -1.43 -6.58 0.35
N LEU A 20 -1.63 -6.68 1.67
CA LEU A 20 -2.80 -7.34 2.25
C LEU A 20 -4.11 -6.63 1.85
N LEU A 21 -4.11 -5.29 1.81
CA LEU A 21 -5.27 -4.51 1.38
C LEU A 21 -5.55 -4.68 -0.11
N ALA A 22 -4.52 -4.69 -0.95
CA ALA A 22 -4.64 -4.93 -2.38
C ALA A 22 -5.25 -6.32 -2.63
N GLU A 23 -4.69 -7.36 -2.01
CA GLU A 23 -5.19 -8.74 -2.12
C GLU A 23 -6.65 -8.85 -1.65
N LEU A 24 -6.99 -8.24 -0.51
CA LEU A 24 -8.35 -8.24 0.01
C LEU A 24 -9.32 -7.52 -0.94
N LEU A 25 -8.95 -6.34 -1.46
CA LEU A 25 -9.78 -5.60 -2.40
C LEU A 25 -9.98 -6.41 -3.69
N LEU A 26 -8.89 -6.87 -4.29
CA LEU A 26 -8.89 -7.59 -5.56
C LEU A 26 -9.66 -8.92 -5.48
N SER A 27 -9.58 -9.62 -4.33
CA SER A 27 -10.37 -10.83 -4.07
C SER A 27 -11.88 -10.57 -4.12
N GLN A 28 -12.35 -9.40 -3.69
CA GLN A 28 -13.79 -9.06 -3.74
C GLN A 28 -14.28 -8.76 -5.16
N PHE A 29 -13.39 -8.24 -6.01
CA PHE A 29 -13.71 -7.97 -7.41
C PHE A 29 -13.44 -9.17 -8.33
N GLY A 30 -13.02 -10.32 -7.79
CA GLY A 30 -12.68 -11.51 -8.57
C GLY A 30 -11.36 -11.38 -9.37
N PHE A 31 -10.58 -10.33 -9.12
CA PHE A 31 -9.26 -10.12 -9.71
C PHE A 31 -8.18 -10.82 -8.88
N SER A 32 -8.33 -12.12 -8.63
CA SER A 32 -7.22 -12.91 -8.07
C SER A 32 -6.25 -13.25 -9.19
N TYR A 33 -4.99 -12.85 -9.04
CA TYR A 33 -3.90 -13.22 -9.93
C TYR A 33 -2.84 -13.97 -9.14
N ASP A 34 -2.62 -15.23 -9.51
CA ASP A 34 -1.56 -16.04 -8.94
C ASP A 34 -0.45 -16.21 -9.98
N ILE A 35 0.64 -15.48 -9.80
CA ILE A 35 1.81 -15.47 -10.70
C ILE A 35 2.44 -16.86 -10.88
N PHE A 36 2.20 -17.79 -9.95
CA PHE A 36 2.75 -19.14 -10.00
C PHE A 36 1.80 -20.17 -10.63
N ARG A 37 0.50 -19.84 -10.76
CA ARG A 37 -0.53 -20.76 -11.24
C ARG A 37 -1.23 -20.28 -12.51
N ASP A 38 -1.39 -18.98 -12.69
CA ASP A 38 -2.01 -18.38 -13.86
C ASP A 38 -0.99 -18.13 -14.97
N ALA A 39 -1.44 -18.25 -16.23
CA ALA A 39 -0.67 -17.77 -17.37
C ALA A 39 -0.34 -16.27 -17.21
N PHE A 40 0.85 -15.87 -17.65
CA PHE A 40 1.29 -14.48 -17.56
C PHE A 40 0.23 -13.54 -18.17
N ASN A 41 -0.38 -12.70 -17.33
CA ASN A 41 -1.41 -11.76 -17.75
C ASN A 41 -0.98 -10.35 -17.33
N LEU A 42 -0.56 -9.58 -18.33
CA LEU A 42 -0.06 -8.22 -18.14
C LEU A 42 -1.12 -7.28 -17.56
N GLU A 43 -2.39 -7.47 -17.93
CA GLU A 43 -3.51 -6.66 -17.43
C GLU A 43 -3.72 -6.89 -15.93
N LYS A 44 -3.79 -8.15 -15.50
CA LYS A 44 -3.92 -8.51 -14.07
C LYS A 44 -2.76 -7.97 -13.24
N LEU A 45 -1.53 -8.07 -13.75
CA LEU A 45 -0.32 -7.56 -13.08
C LEU A 45 -0.35 -6.02 -12.95
N LEU A 46 -0.81 -5.31 -13.97
CA LEU A 46 -0.95 -3.84 -13.95
C LEU A 46 -2.01 -3.39 -12.95
N ILE A 47 -3.14 -4.10 -12.88
CA ILE A 47 -4.19 -3.82 -11.91
C ILE A 47 -3.68 -4.07 -10.49
N ASP A 48 -3.04 -5.20 -10.24
CA ASP A 48 -2.49 -5.55 -8.93
C ASP A 48 -1.45 -4.53 -8.45
N SER A 49 -0.45 -4.23 -9.29
CA SER A 49 0.56 -3.21 -8.99
C SER A 49 -0.04 -1.81 -8.83
N GLY A 50 -1.04 -1.44 -9.62
CA GLY A 50 -1.73 -0.16 -9.52
C GLY A 50 -2.48 0.00 -8.19
N VAL A 51 -3.22 -1.03 -7.78
CA VAL A 51 -3.96 -1.05 -6.51
C VAL A 51 -2.99 -1.02 -5.33
N PHE A 52 -1.90 -1.79 -5.39
CA PHE A 52 -0.83 -1.75 -4.38
C PHE A 52 -0.27 -0.33 -4.20
N VAL A 53 0.13 0.33 -5.29
CA VAL A 53 0.69 1.69 -5.24
C VAL A 53 -0.32 2.69 -4.69
N ALA A 54 -1.61 2.57 -5.07
CA ALA A 54 -2.66 3.42 -4.55
C ALA A 54 -2.80 3.31 -3.02
N PHE A 55 -2.86 2.08 -2.49
CA PHE A 55 -2.90 1.86 -1.04
C PHE A 55 -1.65 2.37 -0.34
N PHE A 56 -0.47 2.16 -0.93
CA PHE A 56 0.79 2.62 -0.37
C PHE A 56 0.85 4.15 -0.22
N ILE A 57 0.39 4.88 -1.24
CA ILE A 57 0.30 6.34 -1.20
C ILE A 57 -0.72 6.79 -0.15
N LEU A 58 -1.91 6.18 -0.12
CA LEU A 58 -2.97 6.52 0.83
C LEU A 58 -2.52 6.31 2.29
N LEU A 59 -1.92 5.17 2.59
CA LEU A 59 -1.38 4.86 3.91
C LEU A 59 -0.23 5.80 4.30
N SER A 60 0.63 6.15 3.35
CA SER A 60 1.71 7.11 3.58
C SER A 60 1.14 8.49 3.94
N LEU A 61 0.16 8.99 3.17
CA LEU A 61 -0.51 10.27 3.45
C LEU A 61 -1.24 10.24 4.81
N ALA A 62 -1.95 9.16 5.11
CA ALA A 62 -2.62 8.97 6.39
C ALA A 62 -1.62 9.01 7.55
N TYR A 63 -0.50 8.30 7.44
CA TYR A 63 0.56 8.32 8.43
C TYR A 63 1.12 9.73 8.64
N PHE A 64 1.44 10.46 7.56
CA PHE A 64 1.97 11.83 7.68
C PHE A 64 0.97 12.78 8.33
N LYS A 65 -0.32 12.67 7.96
CA LYS A 65 -1.39 13.46 8.57
C LYS A 65 -1.49 13.16 10.08
N ILE A 66 -1.57 11.89 10.46
CA ILE A 66 -1.68 11.47 11.87
C ILE A 66 -0.46 11.91 12.67
N SER A 67 0.74 11.75 12.11
CA SER A 67 1.99 12.17 12.75
C SER A 67 2.06 13.68 12.95
N ALA A 68 1.59 14.46 11.97
CA ALA A 68 1.51 15.92 12.09
C ALA A 68 0.52 16.34 13.19
N TYR A 69 -0.66 15.72 13.25
CA TYR A 69 -1.62 15.96 14.34
C TYR A 69 -1.03 15.64 15.71
N ARG A 70 -0.38 14.49 15.86
CA ARG A 70 0.20 14.05 17.15
C ARG A 70 1.29 14.99 17.64
N LYS A 71 2.06 15.58 16.72
CA LYS A 71 3.10 16.57 17.03
C LYS A 71 2.53 17.96 17.37
N ALA A 72 1.36 18.31 16.84
CA ALA A 72 0.67 19.55 17.19
C ALA A 72 -0.04 19.48 18.54
N SER A 73 -0.38 18.28 19.01
CA SER A 73 -1.03 18.03 20.31
C SER A 73 -0.08 17.79 21.48
N SER A 74 1.23 17.70 21.24
CA SER A 74 2.29 17.53 22.26
C SER A 74 3.00 18.84 22.55
#